data_AF-I9F3U5-F1
#
_entry.id   AF-I9F3U5-F1
#
_cell.length_a   1.000
_cell.length_b   1.000
_cell.length_c   1.000
_cell.angle_alpha   90.00
_cell.angle_beta   90.00
_cell.angle_gamma   90.00
#
_symmetry.space_group_name_H-M   'P 1'
#
loop_
_entity.id
_entity.type
_entity.pdbx_description
1 polymer ?
#
loop_
_entity_poly.entity_id
_entity_poly.type
_entity_poly.pdbx_seq_one_letter_code
_entity_poly.pdbx_strand_id
1 'polypeptide(L)'
;MSMYWILFIGIAVISYIVQNSLQSKFKKYSKMPLASGMTGKDVAEKMLHDNGIYDVRVTSTPGMLTDHYNPANKTVNLSEGVYGSNSVAAAAVAAHECGHAVQHARAYAPLKMRSALVPVVQFSSSIMTWVLLAGILMVNTFPQLLLAGICLFAMTTLFSFITLPVEINASQRALVWLSKAGITNSYNHHAAEDALRSAAYTYVVAALSSLATLIYYIMIYMGRRD
;
A
#
# COMPACT_ATOMS: atom_id res chain seq x y z
N MET A 1 29.85 14.86 -6.51
CA MET A 1 28.55 14.23 -6.82
C MET A 1 27.48 15.03 -6.12
N SER A 2 26.56 15.69 -6.83
CA SER A 2 25.52 16.51 -6.18
C SER A 2 24.75 15.66 -5.17
N MET A 3 24.52 16.16 -3.95
CA MET A 3 23.77 15.51 -2.85
C MET A 3 22.47 14.85 -3.34
N TYR A 4 21.85 15.43 -4.38
CA TYR A 4 20.72 14.87 -5.12
C TYR A 4 20.91 13.42 -5.57
N TRP A 5 22.05 13.10 -6.19
CA TRP A 5 22.31 11.76 -6.72
C TRP A 5 22.47 10.74 -5.59
N ILE A 6 23.04 11.15 -4.46
CA ILE A 6 23.18 10.28 -3.29
C ILE A 6 21.79 9.96 -2.70
N LEU A 7 20.93 10.97 -2.55
CA LEU A 7 19.56 10.80 -2.06
C LEU A 7 18.72 9.95 -3.02
N PHE A 8 18.78 10.24 -4.33
CA PHE A 8 18.04 9.51 -5.35
C PHE A 8 18.47 8.04 -5.45
N ILE A 9 19.78 7.78 -5.53
CA ILE A 9 20.32 6.42 -5.59
C ILE A 9 20.03 5.68 -4.28
N GLY A 10 20.17 6.32 -3.13
CA GLY A 10 19.87 5.72 -1.82
C GLY A 10 18.40 5.27 -1.72
N ILE A 11 17.46 6.14 -2.08
CA ILE A 11 16.02 5.81 -2.12
C ILE A 11 15.74 4.67 -3.11
N ALA A 12 16.33 4.73 -4.31
CA ALA A 12 16.13 3.71 -5.34
C ALA A 12 16.63 2.34 -4.88
N VAL A 13 17.81 2.27 -4.25
CA VAL A 13 18.38 1.03 -3.72
C VAL A 13 17.52 0.46 -2.59
N ILE A 14 17.10 1.29 -1.62
CA ILE A 14 16.24 0.84 -0.51
C ILE A 14 14.89 0.33 -1.05
N SER A 15 14.27 1.07 -1.97
CA SER A 15 13.00 0.68 -2.60
C SER A 15 13.13 -0.64 -3.34
N TYR A 16 14.22 -0.83 -4.08
CA TYR A 16 14.51 -2.08 -4.78
C TYR A 16 14.68 -3.26 -3.82
N ILE A 17 15.43 -3.09 -2.73
CA ILE A 17 15.63 -4.13 -1.72
C ILE A 17 14.30 -4.55 -1.09
N VAL A 18 13.46 -3.60 -0.70
CA VAL A 18 12.16 -3.89 -0.07
C VAL A 18 11.20 -4.55 -1.06
N GLN A 19 11.14 -4.07 -2.30
CA GLN A 19 10.33 -4.69 -3.36
C GLN A 19 10.78 -6.13 -3.65
N ASN A 20 12.09 -6.36 -3.74
CA ASN A 20 12.65 -7.70 -3.95
C ASN A 20 12.40 -8.62 -2.75
N SER A 21 12.46 -8.09 -1.53
CA SER A 21 12.08 -8.83 -0.32
C SER A 21 10.61 -9.26 -0.39
N LEU A 22 9.68 -8.35 -0.67
CA LEU A 22 8.26 -8.65 -0.83
C LEU A 22 8.02 -9.77 -1.85
N GLN A 23 8.60 -9.65 -3.05
CA GLN A 23 8.46 -10.65 -4.11
C GLN A 23 9.04 -12.01 -3.70
N SER A 24 10.20 -12.02 -3.05
CA SER A 24 10.85 -13.24 -2.56
C SER A 24 10.00 -13.95 -1.49
N LYS A 25 9.48 -13.20 -0.51
CA LYS A 25 8.61 -13.73 0.54
C LYS A 25 7.30 -14.26 -0.04
N PHE A 26 6.66 -13.51 -0.93
CA PHE A 26 5.45 -13.96 -1.62
C PHE A 26 5.71 -15.28 -2.36
N LYS A 27 6.75 -15.33 -3.20
CA LYS A 27 7.14 -16.56 -3.93
C LYS A 27 7.42 -17.75 -3.01
N LYS A 28 8.03 -17.51 -1.85
CA LYS A 28 8.30 -18.55 -0.84
C LYS A 28 7.00 -19.05 -0.20
N TYR A 29 6.13 -18.15 0.24
CA TYR A 29 4.94 -18.47 1.02
C TYR A 29 3.75 -18.90 0.17
N SER A 30 3.72 -18.56 -1.13
CA SER A 30 2.75 -19.14 -2.09
C SER A 30 2.94 -20.64 -2.31
N LYS A 31 4.11 -21.19 -1.94
CA LYS A 31 4.39 -22.64 -2.02
C LYS A 31 4.08 -23.39 -0.73
N MET A 32 3.68 -22.69 0.32
CA MET A 32 3.30 -23.31 1.60
C MET A 32 1.78 -23.48 1.63
N PRO A 33 1.24 -24.70 1.46
CA PRO A 33 -0.20 -24.92 1.54
C PRO A 33 -0.71 -24.79 2.98
N LEU A 34 -1.98 -24.40 3.13
CA LEU A 34 -2.70 -24.40 4.39
C LEU A 34 -3.17 -25.81 4.73
N ALA A 35 -3.07 -26.19 6.01
CA ALA A 35 -3.57 -27.48 6.48
C ALA A 35 -5.09 -27.63 6.31
N SER A 36 -5.84 -26.53 6.33
CA SER A 36 -7.28 -26.51 6.10
C SER A 36 -7.68 -26.73 4.64
N GLY A 37 -6.74 -26.59 3.70
CA GLY A 37 -7.01 -26.66 2.26
C GLY A 37 -7.83 -25.48 1.69
N MET A 38 -8.22 -24.51 2.54
CA MET A 38 -9.02 -23.35 2.13
C MET A 38 -8.30 -22.49 1.10
N THR A 39 -9.00 -22.08 0.05
CA THR A 39 -8.50 -21.14 -0.95
C THR A 39 -8.55 -19.70 -0.43
N GLY A 40 -7.86 -18.77 -1.11
CA GLY A 40 -7.97 -17.34 -0.80
C GLY A 40 -9.42 -16.85 -0.84
N LYS A 41 -10.23 -17.35 -1.78
CA LYS A 41 -11.67 -17.09 -1.82
C LYS A 41 -12.37 -17.55 -0.53
N ASP A 42 -12.17 -18.81 -0.13
CA ASP A 42 -12.82 -19.37 1.06
C ASP A 42 -12.42 -18.60 2.33
N VAL A 43 -11.14 -18.22 2.42
CA VAL A 43 -10.61 -17.43 3.53
C VAL A 43 -11.27 -16.04 3.58
N ALA A 44 -11.40 -15.38 2.43
CA ALA A 44 -12.05 -14.07 2.34
C ALA A 44 -13.53 -14.14 2.73
N GLU A 45 -14.29 -15.07 2.15
CA GLU A 45 -15.71 -15.25 2.48
C GLU A 45 -15.91 -15.57 3.97
N LYS A 46 -15.07 -16.46 4.52
CA LYS A 46 -15.11 -16.77 5.95
C LYS A 46 -14.81 -15.54 6.82
N MET A 47 -13.78 -14.76 6.50
CA MET A 47 -13.44 -13.57 7.30
C MET A 47 -14.53 -12.51 7.27
N LEU A 48 -15.16 -12.29 6.11
CA LEU A 48 -16.28 -11.37 5.96
C LEU A 48 -17.46 -11.83 6.84
N HIS A 49 -17.86 -13.10 6.72
CA HIS A 49 -18.95 -13.67 7.51
C HIS A 49 -18.67 -13.64 9.02
N ASP A 50 -17.46 -14.00 9.46
CA ASP A 50 -17.06 -13.94 10.87
C ASP A 50 -17.10 -12.51 11.44
N ASN A 51 -17.04 -11.48 10.58
CA ASN A 51 -17.16 -10.07 10.95
C ASN A 51 -18.56 -9.49 10.69
N GLY A 52 -19.55 -10.32 10.34
CA GLY A 52 -20.93 -9.89 10.08
C GLY A 52 -21.11 -9.09 8.79
N ILE A 53 -20.19 -9.23 7.83
CA ILE A 53 -20.22 -8.55 6.54
C ILE A 53 -20.75 -9.52 5.49
N TYR A 54 -21.94 -9.25 4.96
CA TYR A 54 -22.64 -10.10 3.98
C TYR A 54 -22.93 -9.39 2.65
N ASP A 55 -22.66 -8.08 2.58
CA ASP A 55 -22.91 -7.22 1.43
C ASP A 55 -21.64 -6.99 0.58
N VAL A 56 -20.54 -7.66 0.92
CA VAL A 56 -19.28 -7.62 0.18
C VAL A 56 -19.10 -8.92 -0.60
N ARG A 57 -18.89 -8.80 -1.91
CA ARG A 57 -18.64 -9.97 -2.79
C ARG A 57 -17.15 -10.22 -2.95
N VAL A 58 -16.75 -11.49 -2.99
CA VAL A 58 -15.39 -11.90 -3.33
C VAL A 58 -15.33 -12.25 -4.81
N THR A 59 -14.43 -11.62 -5.55
CA THR A 59 -14.29 -11.75 -7.02
C THR A 59 -12.84 -12.03 -7.41
N SER A 60 -12.65 -12.68 -8.56
CA SER A 60 -11.32 -12.85 -9.15
C SER A 60 -11.03 -11.70 -10.10
N THR A 61 -9.81 -11.17 -10.08
CA THR A 61 -9.29 -10.19 -11.04
C THR A 61 -8.08 -10.76 -11.77
N PRO A 62 -7.92 -10.51 -13.08
CA PRO A 62 -6.73 -10.94 -13.82
C PRO A 62 -5.44 -10.32 -13.27
N GLY A 63 -4.33 -11.01 -13.50
CA GLY A 63 -2.98 -10.54 -13.16
C GLY A 63 -2.44 -11.11 -11.85
N MET A 64 -1.37 -10.51 -11.35
CA MET A 64 -0.68 -10.90 -10.11
C MET A 64 -0.52 -9.67 -9.22
N LEU A 65 -0.74 -9.83 -7.91
CA LEU A 65 -0.65 -8.74 -6.92
C LEU A 65 -1.56 -7.55 -7.27
N THR A 66 -2.71 -7.85 -7.89
CA THR A 66 -3.77 -6.90 -8.25
C THR A 66 -4.91 -6.90 -7.23
N ASP A 67 -4.68 -7.56 -6.09
CA ASP A 67 -5.60 -7.72 -4.99
C ASP A 67 -5.97 -6.35 -4.38
N HIS A 68 -7.27 -6.09 -4.23
CA HIS A 68 -7.76 -4.87 -3.59
C HIS A 68 -9.22 -4.98 -3.15
N TYR A 69 -9.55 -4.36 -2.01
CA TYR A 69 -10.91 -4.02 -1.65
C TYR A 69 -11.40 -2.74 -2.33
N ASN A 70 -12.58 -2.79 -2.94
CA ASN A 70 -13.25 -1.64 -3.53
C ASN A 70 -14.49 -1.25 -2.70
N PRO A 71 -14.48 -0.08 -2.01
CA PRO A 71 -15.59 0.36 -1.19
C PRO A 71 -16.80 0.86 -1.99
N ALA A 72 -16.63 1.26 -3.26
CA ALA A 72 -17.68 1.84 -4.08
C ALA A 72 -18.70 0.79 -4.56
N ASN A 73 -18.21 -0.39 -4.94
CA ASN A 73 -19.05 -1.51 -5.39
C ASN A 73 -19.09 -2.67 -4.37
N LYS A 74 -18.43 -2.51 -3.22
CA LYS A 74 -18.30 -3.49 -2.14
C LYS A 74 -17.79 -4.85 -2.64
N THR A 75 -16.61 -4.86 -3.24
CA THR A 75 -15.97 -6.11 -3.68
C THR A 75 -14.56 -6.27 -3.09
N VAL A 76 -14.24 -7.49 -2.66
CA VAL A 76 -12.86 -7.94 -2.42
C VAL A 76 -12.41 -8.62 -3.71
N ASN A 77 -11.56 -7.96 -4.47
CA ASN A 77 -11.04 -8.47 -5.74
C ASN A 77 -9.69 -9.12 -5.46
N LEU A 78 -9.59 -10.43 -5.67
CA LEU A 78 -8.36 -11.19 -5.48
C LEU A 78 -7.76 -11.55 -6.83
N SER A 79 -6.44 -11.46 -6.96
CA SER A 79 -5.74 -11.92 -8.16
C SER A 79 -5.98 -13.42 -8.36
N GLU A 80 -5.97 -13.91 -9.60
CA GLU A 80 -6.26 -15.33 -9.90
C GLU A 80 -5.38 -16.29 -9.07
N GLY A 81 -4.10 -15.92 -8.89
CA GLY A 81 -3.13 -16.67 -8.09
C GLY A 81 -3.41 -16.66 -6.59
N VAL A 82 -4.21 -15.73 -6.08
CA VAL A 82 -4.68 -15.68 -4.68
C VAL A 82 -6.05 -16.32 -4.55
N TYR A 83 -6.98 -15.98 -5.44
CA TYR A 83 -8.38 -16.42 -5.40
C TYR A 83 -8.50 -17.95 -5.33
N GLY A 84 -7.80 -18.67 -6.20
CA GLY A 84 -7.86 -20.13 -6.29
C GLY A 84 -6.76 -20.88 -5.52
N SER A 85 -5.79 -20.18 -4.91
CA SER A 85 -4.66 -20.82 -4.22
C SER A 85 -4.99 -21.06 -2.75
N ASN A 86 -4.58 -22.22 -2.22
CA ASN A 86 -4.73 -22.59 -0.82
C ASN A 86 -3.44 -22.38 -0.01
N SER A 87 -2.63 -21.38 -0.37
CA SER A 87 -1.34 -21.11 0.25
C SER A 87 -1.42 -20.09 1.40
N VAL A 88 -0.38 -20.06 2.24
CA VAL A 88 -0.25 -19.09 3.33
C VAL A 88 -0.23 -17.66 2.80
N ALA A 89 0.45 -17.41 1.67
CA ALA A 89 0.44 -16.10 1.02
C ALA A 89 -0.97 -15.72 0.53
N ALA A 90 -1.69 -16.66 -0.07
CA ALA A 90 -3.06 -16.41 -0.55
C ALA A 90 -4.01 -16.09 0.62
N ALA A 91 -3.95 -16.85 1.72
CA ALA A 91 -4.74 -16.54 2.91
C ALA A 91 -4.37 -15.19 3.54
N ALA A 92 -3.08 -14.87 3.60
CA ALA A 92 -2.61 -13.60 4.14
C ALA A 92 -3.13 -12.39 3.34
N VAL A 93 -3.02 -12.44 2.01
CA VAL A 93 -3.51 -11.39 1.11
C VAL A 93 -5.03 -11.29 1.15
N ALA A 94 -5.74 -12.42 1.04
CA ALA A 94 -7.21 -12.45 1.12
C ALA A 94 -7.73 -11.86 2.44
N ALA A 95 -7.12 -12.23 3.56
CA ALA A 95 -7.47 -11.69 4.87
C ALA A 95 -7.10 -10.19 5.01
N HIS A 96 -6.00 -9.74 4.39
CA HIS A 96 -5.63 -8.32 4.35
C HIS A 96 -6.68 -7.47 3.63
N GLU A 97 -7.14 -7.90 2.45
CA GLU A 97 -8.18 -7.19 1.71
C GLU A 97 -9.53 -7.19 2.46
N CYS A 98 -9.85 -8.30 3.13
CA CYS A 98 -10.99 -8.34 4.04
C CYS A 98 -10.79 -7.40 5.23
N GLY A 99 -9.55 -7.18 5.68
CA GLY A 99 -9.20 -6.16 6.66
C GLY A 99 -9.65 -4.75 6.26
N HIS A 100 -9.53 -4.38 4.98
CA HIS A 100 -10.08 -3.13 4.45
C HIS A 100 -11.61 -3.12 4.43
N ALA A 101 -12.26 -4.24 4.11
CA ALA A 101 -13.71 -4.36 4.23
C ALA A 101 -14.18 -4.17 5.68
N VAL A 102 -13.48 -4.74 6.66
CA VAL A 102 -13.76 -4.54 8.10
C VAL A 102 -13.54 -3.09 8.51
N GLN A 103 -12.46 -2.44 8.02
CA GLN A 103 -12.23 -1.01 8.26
C GLN A 103 -13.37 -0.15 7.72
N HIS A 104 -13.86 -0.48 6.52
CA HIS A 104 -14.98 0.22 5.89
C HIS A 104 -16.28 0.03 6.69
N ALA A 105 -16.62 -1.21 7.06
CA ALA A 105 -17.78 -1.53 7.88
C ALA A 105 -17.75 -0.82 9.26
N ARG A 106 -16.56 -0.64 9.83
CA ARG A 106 -16.36 0.07 11.12
C ARG A 106 -16.09 1.57 10.97
N ALA A 107 -16.27 2.13 9.77
CA ALA A 107 -16.08 3.56 9.52
C ALA A 107 -14.69 4.10 9.95
N TYR A 108 -13.63 3.30 9.79
CA TYR A 108 -12.28 3.65 10.21
C TYR A 108 -11.81 4.98 9.58
N ALA A 109 -11.54 5.98 10.41
CA ALA A 109 -11.33 7.35 9.96
C ALA A 109 -10.16 7.52 8.96
N PRO A 110 -8.96 6.91 9.18
CA PRO A 110 -7.88 6.99 8.20
C PRO A 110 -8.25 6.41 6.83
N LEU A 111 -9.08 5.36 6.77
CA LEU A 111 -9.56 4.82 5.49
C LEU A 111 -10.46 5.84 4.77
N LYS A 112 -11.37 6.50 5.49
CA LYS A 112 -12.21 7.57 4.92
C LYS A 112 -11.37 8.72 4.38
N MET A 113 -10.35 9.14 5.13
CA MET A 113 -9.41 10.18 4.69
C MET A 113 -8.64 9.76 3.43
N ARG A 114 -8.10 8.53 3.40
CA ARG A 114 -7.46 7.94 2.21
C ARG A 114 -8.39 8.03 1.01
N SER A 115 -9.62 7.52 1.12
CA SER A 115 -10.60 7.52 0.03
C SER A 115 -10.94 8.92 -0.47
N ALA A 116 -11.09 9.90 0.41
CA ALA A 116 -11.37 11.29 0.03
C ALA A 116 -10.20 11.97 -0.71
N LEU A 117 -8.97 11.57 -0.42
CA LEU A 117 -7.76 12.13 -1.04
C LEU A 117 -7.40 11.48 -2.37
N VAL A 118 -7.92 10.30 -2.71
CA VAL A 118 -7.59 9.59 -3.96
C VAL A 118 -7.76 10.48 -5.20
N PRO A 119 -8.89 11.19 -5.42
CA PRO A 119 -9.05 12.04 -6.61
C PRO A 119 -8.04 13.18 -6.68
N VAL A 120 -7.74 13.78 -5.53
CA VAL A 120 -6.77 14.89 -5.41
C VAL A 120 -5.36 14.40 -5.76
N VAL A 121 -4.97 13.23 -5.25
CA VAL A 121 -3.65 12.63 -5.49
C VAL A 121 -3.51 12.16 -6.93
N GLN A 122 -4.57 11.61 -7.53
CA GLN A 122 -4.59 11.23 -8.94
C GLN A 122 -4.38 12.45 -9.84
N PHE A 123 -5.11 13.53 -9.58
CA PHE A 123 -4.92 14.80 -10.28
C PHE A 123 -3.50 15.33 -10.09
N SER A 124 -3.03 15.47 -8.84
CA SER A 124 -1.68 15.94 -8.54
C SER A 124 -0.62 15.12 -9.27
N SER A 125 -0.69 13.79 -9.19
CA SER A 125 0.31 12.89 -9.79
C SER A 125 0.37 13.01 -11.32
N SER A 126 -0.77 13.28 -11.98
CA SER A 126 -0.83 13.42 -13.44
C SER A 126 -0.07 14.64 -13.98
N ILE A 127 -0.05 15.74 -13.23
CA ILE A 127 0.56 17.00 -13.65
C ILE A 127 1.89 17.29 -12.94
N MET A 128 2.14 16.68 -11.78
CA MET A 128 3.24 16.99 -10.87
C MET A 128 4.61 16.95 -11.55
N THR A 129 4.88 15.91 -12.36
CA THR A 129 6.16 15.80 -13.08
C THR A 129 6.41 16.99 -14.00
N TRP A 130 5.38 17.40 -14.75
CA TRP A 130 5.47 18.54 -15.67
C TRP A 130 5.58 19.87 -14.93
N VAL A 131 4.82 20.04 -13.85
CA VAL A 131 4.86 21.26 -13.02
C VAL A 131 6.20 21.40 -12.32
N LEU A 132 6.78 20.33 -11.76
CA LEU A 132 8.11 20.36 -11.14
C LEU A 132 9.20 20.60 -12.19
N LEU A 133 9.14 19.96 -13.35
CA LEU A 133 10.12 20.17 -14.42
C LEU A 133 10.08 21.62 -14.93
N ALA A 134 8.90 22.12 -15.28
CA ALA A 134 8.72 23.50 -15.70
C ALA A 134 9.10 24.48 -14.58
N GLY A 135 8.77 24.15 -13.33
CA GLY A 135 9.16 24.92 -12.15
C GLY A 135 10.67 25.00 -11.96
N ILE A 136 11.43 23.94 -12.26
CA ILE A 136 12.90 23.93 -12.24
C ILE A 136 13.48 24.72 -13.42
N LEU A 137 12.92 24.60 -14.62
CA LEU A 137 13.42 25.30 -15.81
C LEU A 137 13.13 26.81 -15.78
N MET A 138 11.93 27.18 -15.35
CA MET A 138 11.48 28.57 -15.24
C MET A 138 11.79 29.15 -13.86
N VAL A 139 12.63 28.49 -13.07
CA VAL A 139 12.82 28.85 -11.67
C VAL A 139 13.35 30.27 -11.44
N ASN A 140 14.10 30.82 -12.41
CA ASN A 140 14.63 32.19 -12.35
C ASN A 140 13.63 33.25 -12.86
N THR A 141 12.60 32.85 -13.61
CA THR A 141 11.62 33.75 -14.24
C THR A 141 10.23 33.67 -13.59
N PHE A 142 9.83 32.50 -13.11
CA PHE A 142 8.55 32.25 -12.45
C PHE A 142 8.69 31.25 -11.28
N PRO A 143 9.34 31.65 -10.17
CA PRO A 143 9.61 30.77 -9.02
C PRO A 143 8.35 30.23 -8.33
N GLN A 144 7.19 30.87 -8.50
CA GLN A 144 5.91 30.42 -7.97
C GLN A 144 5.49 29.06 -8.54
N LEU A 145 5.92 28.72 -9.76
CA LEU A 145 5.61 27.43 -10.39
C LEU A 145 6.27 26.26 -9.66
N LEU A 146 7.49 26.46 -9.17
CA LEU A 146 8.17 25.47 -8.33
C LEU A 146 7.42 25.26 -7.01
N LEU A 147 6.94 26.34 -6.38
CA LEU A 147 6.13 26.24 -5.15
C LEU A 147 4.84 25.46 -5.40
N ALA A 148 4.15 25.71 -6.52
CA ALA A 148 2.97 24.93 -6.90
C ALA A 148 3.30 23.43 -7.04
N GLY A 149 4.42 23.09 -7.68
CA GLY A 149 4.92 21.71 -7.77
C GLY A 149 5.20 21.09 -6.39
N ILE A 150 5.81 21.85 -5.48
CA ILE A 150 6.06 21.43 -4.10
C ILE A 150 4.74 21.16 -3.36
N CYS A 151 3.73 22.02 -3.52
CA CYS A 151 2.41 21.81 -2.91
C CYS A 151 1.74 20.53 -3.44
N LEU A 152 1.80 20.29 -4.76
CA LEU A 152 1.28 19.04 -5.35
C LEU A 152 2.01 17.81 -4.80
N PHE A 153 3.34 17.88 -4.67
CA PHE A 153 4.15 16.81 -4.11
C PHE A 153 3.92 16.63 -2.60
N ALA A 154 3.62 17.71 -1.86
CA ALA A 154 3.24 17.63 -0.46
C ALA A 154 1.91 16.88 -0.27
N MET A 155 0.96 17.05 -1.17
CA MET A 155 -0.31 16.29 -1.15
C MET A 155 -0.09 14.79 -1.37
N THR A 156 0.78 14.41 -2.31
CA THR A 156 1.12 12.99 -2.52
C THR A 156 1.88 12.41 -1.32
N THR A 157 2.79 13.18 -0.72
CA THR A 157 3.49 12.81 0.52
C THR A 157 2.51 12.59 1.67
N LEU A 158 1.60 13.54 1.91
CA LEU A 158 0.55 13.43 2.94
C LEU A 158 -0.29 12.16 2.76
N PHE A 159 -0.65 11.85 1.52
CA PHE A 159 -1.39 10.63 1.19
C PHE A 159 -0.64 9.35 1.58
N SER A 160 0.68 9.27 1.36
CA SER A 160 1.49 8.14 1.81
C SER A 160 1.45 7.95 3.33
N PHE A 161 1.52 9.05 4.10
CA PHE A 161 1.42 8.99 5.56
C PHE A 161 0.03 8.62 6.08
N ILE A 162 -1.04 9.02 5.38
CA ILE A 162 -2.41 8.62 5.72
C ILE A 162 -2.68 7.16 5.34
N THR A 163 -2.08 6.68 4.25
CA THR A 163 -2.23 5.30 3.77
C THR A 163 -1.51 4.31 4.69
N LEU A 164 -0.32 4.66 5.20
CA LEU A 164 0.46 3.78 6.07
C LEU A 164 -0.31 3.18 7.27
N PRO A 165 -1.02 3.95 8.12
CA PRO A 165 -1.81 3.39 9.22
C PRO A 165 -3.03 2.59 8.76
N VAL A 166 -3.53 2.81 7.54
CA VAL A 166 -4.61 2.01 6.95
C VAL A 166 -4.10 0.60 6.64
N GLU A 167 -2.95 0.50 5.97
CA GLU A 167 -2.33 -0.77 5.56
C GLU A 167 -1.85 -1.59 6.77
N ILE A 168 -1.20 -0.94 7.75
CA ILE A 168 -0.77 -1.62 8.99
C ILE A 168 -1.98 -2.14 9.77
N ASN A 169 -3.05 -1.35 9.88
CA ASN A 169 -4.23 -1.77 10.62
C ASN A 169 -4.99 -2.91 9.91
N ALA A 170 -5.02 -2.92 8.56
CA ALA A 170 -5.60 -4.01 7.79
C ALA A 170 -4.81 -5.31 8.01
N SER A 171 -3.48 -5.26 7.90
CA SER A 171 -2.58 -6.39 8.19
C SER A 171 -2.74 -6.91 9.61
N GLN A 172 -2.84 -6.04 10.61
CA GLN A 172 -3.04 -6.45 12.00
C GLN A 172 -4.39 -7.18 12.18
N ARG A 173 -5.47 -6.69 11.57
CA ARG A 173 -6.78 -7.35 11.61
C ARG A 173 -6.73 -8.71 10.94
N ALA A 174 -6.07 -8.80 9.79
CA ALA A 174 -5.88 -10.05 9.05
C ALA A 174 -5.15 -11.10 9.91
N LEU A 175 -4.01 -10.75 10.50
CA LEU A 175 -3.22 -11.67 11.34
C LEU A 175 -3.99 -12.14 12.57
N VAL A 176 -4.62 -11.20 13.29
CA VAL A 176 -5.41 -11.54 14.47
C VAL A 176 -6.54 -12.49 14.12
N TRP A 177 -7.23 -12.25 12.99
CA TRP A 177 -8.31 -13.13 12.55
C TRP A 177 -7.78 -14.49 12.06
N LEU A 178 -6.73 -14.53 11.24
CA LEU A 178 -6.12 -15.78 10.73
C LEU A 178 -5.67 -16.71 11.87
N SER A 179 -5.18 -16.15 12.97
CA SER A 179 -4.84 -16.91 14.18
C SER A 179 -6.08 -17.39 14.91
N LYS A 180 -7.03 -16.48 15.21
CA LYS A 180 -8.26 -16.81 15.97
C LYS A 180 -9.17 -17.80 15.26
N ALA A 181 -9.26 -17.72 13.93
CA ALA A 181 -10.09 -18.61 13.11
C ALA A 181 -9.42 -19.97 12.84
N GLY A 182 -8.20 -20.20 13.33
CA GLY A 182 -7.47 -21.45 13.14
C GLY A 182 -7.01 -21.70 11.70
N ILE A 183 -7.02 -20.69 10.83
CA ILE A 183 -6.52 -20.77 9.45
C ILE A 183 -4.99 -20.92 9.47
N THR A 184 -4.35 -20.20 10.38
CA THR A 184 -2.92 -20.30 10.65
C THR A 184 -2.64 -20.98 11.98
N ASN A 185 -1.61 -21.82 12.02
CA ASN A 185 -0.99 -22.43 13.20
C ASN A 185 0.33 -21.74 13.53
N SER A 186 0.98 -22.11 14.64
CA SER A 186 2.24 -21.48 15.09
C SER A 186 3.36 -21.48 14.03
N TYR A 187 3.36 -22.45 13.11
CA TYR A 187 4.37 -22.59 12.06
C TYR A 187 4.12 -21.66 10.87
N ASN A 188 2.89 -21.61 10.36
CA ASN A 188 2.56 -20.79 9.19
C ASN A 188 2.09 -19.36 9.55
N HIS A 189 1.76 -19.07 10.81
CA HIS A 189 1.39 -17.73 11.26
C HIS A 189 2.56 -16.74 11.09
N HIS A 190 3.78 -17.15 11.46
CA HIS A 190 4.99 -16.36 11.24
C HIS A 190 5.23 -16.07 9.75
N ALA A 191 4.90 -17.01 8.86
CA ALA A 191 5.01 -16.82 7.42
C ALA A 191 3.99 -15.79 6.90
N ALA A 192 2.74 -15.84 7.39
CA ALA A 192 1.72 -14.85 7.08
C ALA A 192 2.11 -13.45 7.60
N GLU A 193 2.61 -13.36 8.83
CA GLU A 193 3.10 -12.11 9.42
C GLU A 193 4.25 -11.52 8.61
N ASP A 194 5.26 -12.34 8.27
CA ASP A 194 6.43 -11.90 7.52
C ASP A 194 6.07 -11.44 6.10
N ALA A 195 5.08 -12.07 5.45
CA ALA A 195 4.53 -11.62 4.17
C ALA A 195 3.87 -10.24 4.28
N LEU A 196 2.93 -10.07 5.23
CA LEU A 196 2.19 -8.82 5.43
C LEU A 196 3.09 -7.68 5.93
N ARG A 197 4.09 -7.99 6.76
CA ARG A 197 5.08 -7.02 7.22
C ARG A 197 5.99 -6.58 6.09
N SER A 198 6.40 -7.48 5.20
CA SER A 198 7.16 -7.13 4.00
C SER A 198 6.37 -6.20 3.09
N ALA A 199 5.06 -6.42 2.95
CA ALA A 199 4.17 -5.50 2.23
C ALA A 199 4.05 -4.15 2.94
N ALA A 200 3.88 -4.12 4.26
CA ALA A 200 3.83 -2.86 5.03
C ALA A 200 5.11 -2.02 4.87
N TYR A 201 6.28 -2.66 4.77
CA TYR A 201 7.54 -1.94 4.56
C TYR A 201 7.63 -1.20 3.22
N THR A 202 6.93 -1.63 2.16
CA THR A 202 6.91 -0.87 0.90
C THR A 202 6.24 0.49 1.12
N TYR A 203 5.17 0.54 1.92
CA TYR A 203 4.50 1.77 2.30
C TYR A 203 5.36 2.66 3.20
N VAL A 204 6.08 2.07 4.17
CA VAL A 204 7.00 2.81 5.03
C VAL A 204 8.09 3.48 4.19
N VAL A 205 8.73 2.74 3.29
CA VAL A 205 9.77 3.28 2.41
C VAL A 205 9.20 4.36 1.50
N ALA A 206 8.01 4.17 0.94
CA ALA A 206 7.37 5.19 0.11
C ALA A 206 7.09 6.50 0.88
N ALA A 207 6.59 6.41 2.12
CA ALA A 207 6.33 7.58 2.96
C ALA A 207 7.63 8.32 3.37
N LEU A 208 8.67 7.59 3.77
CA LEU A 208 9.96 8.21 4.13
C LEU A 208 10.69 8.80 2.92
N SER A 209 10.64 8.11 1.79
CA SER A 209 11.27 8.56 0.54
C SER A 209 10.59 9.82 0.02
N SER A 210 9.25 9.85 0.00
CA SER A 210 8.51 11.06 -0.38
C SER A 210 8.79 12.21 0.58
N LEU A 211 8.84 11.99 1.90
CA LEU A 211 9.21 13.04 2.84
C LEU A 211 10.62 13.60 2.59
N ALA A 212 11.61 12.73 2.38
CA ALA A 212 12.98 13.15 2.09
C ALA A 212 13.06 13.98 0.81
N THR A 213 12.38 13.57 -0.26
CA THR A 213 12.30 14.31 -1.52
C THR A 213 11.55 15.64 -1.35
N LEU A 214 10.49 15.69 -0.55
CA LEU A 214 9.75 16.92 -0.27
C LEU A 214 10.64 17.94 0.45
N ILE A 215 11.34 17.51 1.50
CA ILE A 215 12.29 18.35 2.24
C ILE A 215 13.37 18.88 1.29
N TYR A 216 13.88 18.04 0.39
CA TYR A 216 14.84 18.45 -0.63
C TYR A 216 14.30 19.55 -1.55
N TYR A 217 13.07 19.43 -2.07
CA TYR A 217 12.48 20.48 -2.89
C TYR A 217 12.24 21.78 -2.11
N ILE A 218 11.84 21.69 -0.84
CA ILE A 218 11.70 22.86 0.04
C ILE A 218 13.06 23.54 0.24
N MET A 219 14.13 22.79 0.48
CA MET A 219 15.48 23.35 0.64
C MET A 219 15.95 24.10 -0.62
N ILE A 220 15.69 23.55 -1.82
CA ILE A 220 15.97 24.25 -3.09
C ILE A 220 15.20 25.57 -3.19
N TYR A 221 13.94 25.57 -2.77
CA TYR A 221 13.10 26.76 -2.83
C TYR A 221 13.52 27.82 -1.82
N MET A 222 13.94 27.42 -0.61
CA MET A 222 14.36 28.32 0.46
C MET A 222 15.76 28.90 0.25
N GLY A 223 16.76 28.08 -0.12
CA GLY A 223 18.14 28.53 -0.38
C GLY A 223 18.31 29.45 -1.59
N ARG A 224 17.20 29.89 -2.19
CA ARG A 224 17.12 30.87 -3.28
C ARG A 224 16.54 32.22 -2.87
N ARG A 225 15.96 32.31 -1.66
CA ARG A 225 15.40 33.55 -1.12
C ARG A 225 16.43 34.41 -0.38
N ASP A 226 17.64 33.89 -0.25
CA ASP A 226 18.85 34.57 0.22
C ASP A 226 19.79 34.84 -0.97
#